data_AF-A0A4V6E8M7-F1
#
_entry.id   AF-A0A4V6E8M7-F1
#
_cell.length_a   1.000
_cell.length_b   1.000
_cell.length_c   1.000
_cell.angle_alpha   90.00
_cell.angle_beta   90.00
_cell.angle_gamma   90.00
#
_symmetry.space_group_name_H-M   'P 1'
#
loop_
_entity.id
_entity.type
_entity.pdbx_description
1 polymer ?
#
loop_
_entity_poly.entity_id
_entity_poly.type
_entity_poly.pdbx_seq_one_letter_code
_entity_poly.pdbx_strand_id
1 'polypeptide(L)' 'MRLGVMDMIGLAASLAFALPLANYAVIRLLAGELALGVGLFAVAAAMVVLPQYFLDPGRLVRGLLAGLLPRQLRSAPSDD' A
#
# COMPACT_ATOMS: atom_id res chain seq x y z
N MET A 1 -0.46 9.89 -12.05
CA MET A 1 0.01 9.86 -10.65
C MET A 1 1.52 10.06 -10.68
N ARG A 2 2.06 11.13 -10.06
CA ARG A 2 3.51 11.25 -9.86
C ARG A 2 3.83 10.56 -8.54
N LEU A 3 4.50 9.41 -8.60
CA LEU A 3 5.07 8.75 -7.43
C LEU A 3 6.16 9.66 -6.86
N GLY A 4 6.12 9.91 -5.56
CA GLY A 4 7.21 10.59 -4.86
C GLY A 4 8.45 9.69 -4.82
N VAL A 5 9.63 10.28 -4.61
CA VAL A 5 10.89 9.52 -4.51
C VAL A 5 10.83 8.48 -3.38
N MET A 6 10.20 8.82 -2.24
CA MET A 6 10.04 7.91 -1.11
C MET A 6 9.07 6.76 -1.41
N ASP A 7 7.98 7.02 -2.15
CA ASP A 7 7.07 5.96 -2.58
C ASP A 7 7.78 4.99 -3.52
N MET A 8 8.61 5.53 -4.41
CA MET A 8 9.38 4.75 -5.37
C MET A 8 10.42 3.86 -4.68
N ILE A 9 11.09 4.37 -3.63
CA ILE A 9 12.02 3.59 -2.80
C ILE A 9 11.27 2.49 -2.03
N GLY A 10 10.14 2.82 -1.39
CA GLY A 10 9.34 1.84 -0.66
C GLY A 10 8.81 0.72 -1.57
N LEU A 11 8.37 1.08 -2.77
CA LEU A 11 7.91 0.14 -3.78
C LEU A 11 9.07 -0.70 -4.32
N ALA A 12 10.23 -0.11 -4.59
CA ALA A 12 11.43 -0.85 -5.00
C ALA A 12 11.89 -1.86 -3.92
N ALA A 13 11.89 -1.44 -2.65
CA ALA A 13 12.24 -2.31 -1.54
C ALA A 13 11.26 -3.50 -1.40
N SER A 14 9.95 -3.27 -1.56
CA SER A 14 8.99 -4.38 -1.52
C SER A 14 9.15 -5.33 -2.72
N LEU A 15 9.37 -4.78 -3.92
CA LEU A 15 9.62 -5.59 -5.11
C LEU A 15 10.88 -6.45 -5.00
N ALA A 16 11.92 -5.97 -4.32
CA ALA A 16 13.16 -6.73 -4.13
C ALA A 16 12.90 -8.10 -3.45
N PHE A 17 11.87 -8.20 -2.61
CA PHE A 17 11.45 -9.46 -1.99
C PHE A 17 10.30 -10.15 -2.74
N ALA A 18 9.36 -9.38 -3.29
CA ALA A 18 8.19 -9.93 -3.96
C ALA A 18 8.56 -10.63 -5.28
N LEU A 19 9.54 -10.10 -6.03
CA LEU A 19 9.93 -10.66 -7.34
C LEU A 19 10.52 -12.08 -7.22
N PRO A 20 11.48 -12.38 -6.33
CA PRO A 20 11.95 -13.74 -6.12
C PRO A 20 10.82 -14.71 -5.75
N LEU A 21 9.92 -14.29 -4.85
CA LEU A 21 8.79 -15.12 -4.41
C LEU A 21 7.80 -15.38 -5.55
N ALA A 22 7.47 -14.36 -6.33
CA ALA A 22 6.60 -14.48 -7.50
C ALA A 22 7.22 -15.41 -8.56
N ASN A 23 8.52 -15.32 -8.81
CA ASN A 23 9.21 -16.22 -9.72
C ASN A 23 9.14 -17.67 -9.24
N TYR A 24 9.38 -17.92 -7.95
CA TYR A 24 9.22 -19.25 -7.36
C TYR A 24 7.78 -19.77 -7.47
N ALA A 25 6.79 -18.91 -7.22
CA ALA A 25 5.38 -19.24 -7.38
C ALA A 25 5.05 -19.65 -8.83
N VAL A 26 5.56 -18.93 -9.83
CA VAL A 26 5.39 -19.26 -11.25
C VAL A 26 6.01 -20.62 -11.57
N ILE A 27 7.23 -20.88 -11.12
CA ILE A 27 7.89 -22.20 -11.30
C ILE A 27 7.00 -23.31 -10.72
N ARG A 28 6.40 -23.07 -9.56
CA ARG A 28 5.53 -24.04 -8.88
C ARG A 28 4.21 -24.27 -9.62
N LEU A 29 3.62 -23.22 -10.19
CA LEU A 29 2.45 -23.33 -11.07
C LEU A 29 2.77 -24.16 -12.31
N LEU A 30 3.93 -23.91 -12.94
CA LEU A 30 4.38 -24.67 -14.10
C LEU A 30 4.68 -26.14 -13.77
N ALA A 31 5.04 -26.43 -12.52
CA ALA A 31 5.21 -27.79 -12.00
C ALA A 31 3.88 -28.50 -11.69
N GLY A 32 2.72 -27.87 -11.92
CA GLY A 32 1.40 -28.44 -11.69
C GLY A 32 0.88 -28.25 -10.26
N GLU A 33 1.63 -27.59 -9.39
CA GLU A 33 1.27 -27.38 -7.99
C GLU A 33 0.44 -26.10 -7.82
N LEU A 34 -0.80 -26.16 -8.30
CA LEU A 34 -1.70 -25.01 -8.38
C LEU A 34 -1.96 -24.35 -7.02
N ALA A 35 -2.29 -25.12 -5.98
CA ALA A 35 -2.63 -24.56 -4.68
C ALA A 35 -1.47 -23.75 -4.08
N LEU A 36 -0.26 -24.33 -4.09
CA LEU A 36 0.93 -23.70 -3.55
C LEU A 36 1.38 -22.52 -4.43
N GLY A 37 1.40 -22.69 -5.74
CA GLY A 37 1.77 -21.64 -6.69
C GLY A 37 0.84 -20.42 -6.62
N VAL A 38 -0.49 -20.63 -6.63
CA VAL A 38 -1.46 -19.52 -6.51
C VAL A 38 -1.34 -18.85 -5.14
N GLY A 39 -1.22 -19.63 -4.07
CA GLY A 39 -1.07 -19.09 -2.72
C GLY A 39 0.16 -18.19 -2.58
N LEU A 40 1.32 -18.65 -3.05
CA LEU A 40 2.54 -17.85 -3.01
C LEU A 40 2.48 -16.62 -3.94
N PHE A 41 1.86 -16.75 -5.11
CA PHE A 41 1.68 -15.63 -6.02
C PHE A 41 0.78 -14.55 -5.42
N ALA A 42 -0.31 -14.96 -4.76
CA ALA A 42 -1.19 -14.06 -4.04
C ALA A 42 -0.46 -13.32 -2.90
N VAL A 43 0.40 -14.02 -2.14
CA VAL A 43 1.24 -13.40 -1.11
C VAL A 43 2.19 -12.37 -1.72
N ALA A 44 2.87 -12.71 -2.83
CA ALA A 44 3.78 -11.78 -3.51
C ALA A 44 3.05 -10.53 -4.01
N ALA A 45 1.85 -10.68 -4.58
CA ALA A 45 1.02 -9.55 -4.98
C ALA A 45 0.58 -8.72 -3.76
N ALA A 46 0.17 -9.38 -2.67
CA ALA A 46 -0.27 -8.72 -1.45
C ALA A 46 0.89 -7.92 -0.82
N MET A 47 2.12 -8.43 -0.81
CA MET A 47 3.31 -7.71 -0.34
C MET A 47 3.53 -6.38 -1.06
N VAL A 48 3.11 -6.25 -2.33
CA VAL A 48 3.24 -5.01 -3.10
C VAL A 48 2.01 -4.12 -2.93
N VAL A 49 0.81 -4.70 -2.92
CA VAL A 49 -0.46 -3.94 -2.94
C VAL A 49 -0.90 -3.49 -1.55
N LEU A 50 -0.78 -4.32 -0.51
CA LEU A 50 -1.21 -3.99 0.85
C LEU A 50 -0.55 -2.70 1.38
N PRO A 51 0.79 -2.52 1.27
CA PRO A 51 1.42 -1.31 1.79
C PRO A 51 0.88 -0.05 1.14
N GLN A 52 0.59 -0.10 -0.17
CA GLN A 52 0.10 1.04 -0.94
C GLN A 52 -1.32 1.46 -0.54
N TYR A 53 -2.12 0.55 0.02
CA TYR A 53 -3.50 0.83 0.41
C TYR A 53 -3.68 1.20 1.88
N PHE A 54 -2.92 0.58 2.78
CA PHE A 54 -3.08 0.77 4.24
C PHE A 54 -2.13 1.80 4.84
N LEU A 55 -0.94 1.98 4.25
CA LEU A 55 0.10 2.87 4.79
C LEU A 55 0.25 4.15 3.96
N ASP A 56 -0.81 4.58 3.28
CA ASP A 56 -0.78 5.81 2.49
C ASP A 56 -0.64 7.03 3.42
N PRO A 57 0.56 7.67 3.49
CA PRO A 57 0.88 8.65 4.52
C PRO A 57 -0.01 9.89 4.40
N GLY A 58 -0.45 10.24 3.19
CA GLY A 58 -1.37 11.36 2.96
C GLY A 58 -2.75 11.13 3.59
N ARG A 59 -3.24 9.89 3.55
CA ARG A 59 -4.52 9.51 4.15
C ARG A 59 -4.45 9.51 5.67
N LEU A 60 -3.36 8.98 6.23
CA LEU A 60 -3.11 8.95 7.66
C LEU A 60 -2.95 10.38 8.23
N VAL A 61 -2.15 11.23 7.58
CA VAL A 61 -1.95 12.63 7.98
C VAL A 61 -3.24 13.43 7.86
N ARG A 62 -4.01 13.25 6.77
CA ARG A 62 -5.31 13.94 6.62
C ARG A 62 -6.33 13.49 7.65
N GLY A 63 -6.36 12.21 8.01
CA GLY A 63 -7.19 11.68 9.09
C GLY A 63 -6.80 12.26 10.45
N LEU A 64 -5.49 12.33 10.73
CA LEU A 64 -4.96 12.91 11.95
C LEU A 64 -5.25 14.42 12.03
N LEU A 65 -5.00 15.16 10.95
CA LEU A 65 -5.32 16.58 10.84
C LEU A 65 -6.82 16.82 10.97
N ALA A 66 -7.68 16.03 10.34
CA ALA A 66 -9.14 16.16 10.47
C ALA A 66 -9.65 15.84 11.89
N GLY A 67 -9.01 14.90 12.58
CA GLY A 67 -9.34 14.57 13.97
C GLY A 67 -8.84 15.59 14.99
N LEU A 68 -7.72 16.27 14.69
CA LEU A 68 -7.13 17.29 15.56
C LEU A 68 -7.56 18.73 15.21
N LEU A 69 -8.24 18.95 14.07
CA LEU A 69 -8.71 20.29 13.71
C LEU A 69 -9.89 20.68 14.59
N PRO A 70 -9.74 21.68 15.49
CA PRO A 70 -10.79 22.04 16.42
C PRO A 70 -12.00 22.56 15.65
N ARG A 71 -13.16 21.98 15.96
CA ARG A 71 -14.48 22.28 15.37
C ARG A 71 -14.83 23.78 15.44
N GLN A 72 -14.18 24.52 16.33
CA GLN A 72 -14.31 25.96 16.54
C GLN A 72 -13.83 26.79 15.34
N LEU A 73 -12.87 26.31 14.55
CA LEU A 73 -12.41 26.99 13.32
C LEU A 73 -13.33 26.75 12.12
N ARG A 74 -14.34 25.87 12.25
CA ARG A 74 -15.30 25.57 11.18
C ARG A 74 -16.58 26.41 11.26
N SER A 75 -16.77 27.15 12.37
CA SER A 75 -17.95 27.96 12.64
C SER A 75 -17.57 29.43 12.87
N ALA A 76 -17.06 30.08 11.84
CA ALA A 76 -17.17 31.54 11.71
C ALA A 76 -17.60 31.76 10.25
N PRO A 77 -18.87 32.13 10.00
CA PRO A 77 -19.25 33.53 10.13
C PRO A 77 -20.72 33.77 10.53
N SER A 78 -20.94 34.75 11.41
CA SER A 78 -22.10 35.65 11.37
C SER A 78 -21.76 36.81 12.31
N ASP A 79 -21.08 37.79 11.73
CA ASP A 79 -21.00 39.15 12.28
C ASP A 79 -22.44 39.68 12.43
N ASP A 80 -22.78 40.12 13.63
CA ASP A 80 -23.98 40.91 13.95
C ASP A 80 -23.50 42.32 14.36
#